data_AF-A0A657ASQ1-F1
#
_entry.id   AF-A0A657ASQ1-F1
#
_cell.length_a   1.000
_cell.length_b   1.000
_cell.length_c   1.000
_cell.angle_alpha   90.00
_cell.angle_beta   90.00
_cell.angle_gamma   90.00
#
_symmetry.space_group_name_H-M   'P 1'
#
loop_
_entity.id
_entity.type
_entity.pdbx_description
1 polymer ?
#
loop_
_entity_poly.entity_id
_entity_poly.type
_entity_poly.pdbx_seq_one_letter_code
_entity_poly.pdbx_strand_id
1 'polypeptide(L)'
;MIDPYANSLEIQLPNWLSEYRASYQISESLSERMKFVIAASQRNINKDTGGPFAAGVFETESGKLISLGVNLVTSQGLSILHAEILAISLAQQQLGSYELAKSEHRLELLTSTEPCAMCLGAIPWSGIHRVVCAATGKDAEAIGFDEGDKPNAWKAGLEKRKIEVITEVCRDEAKAVLNSYANKNGHIY
;
A
#
# COMPACT_ATOMS: atom_id res chain seq x y z
N MET A 1 11.87 -7.80 27.82
CA MET A 1 12.58 -9.05 27.45
C MET A 1 11.93 -9.58 26.20
N ILE A 2 12.68 -9.73 25.11
CA ILE A 2 12.17 -10.42 23.92
C ILE A 2 12.10 -11.90 24.28
N ASP A 3 10.92 -12.51 24.16
CA ASP A 3 10.77 -13.95 24.32
C ASP A 3 11.57 -14.65 23.21
N PRO A 4 12.62 -15.43 23.53
CA PRO A 4 13.41 -16.13 22.52
C PRO A 4 12.63 -17.24 21.79
N TYR A 5 11.41 -17.54 22.23
CA TYR A 5 10.53 -18.57 21.66
C TYR A 5 9.16 -18.01 21.27
N ALA A 6 9.13 -16.82 20.67
CA ALA A 6 7.89 -16.24 20.14
C ALA A 6 7.16 -17.26 19.24
N ASN A 7 5.90 -17.56 19.57
CA ASN A 7 5.03 -18.49 18.85
C ASN A 7 4.00 -17.78 17.95
N SER A 8 4.02 -16.44 17.95
CA SER A 8 3.17 -15.59 17.13
C SER A 8 3.93 -14.34 16.66
N LEU A 9 3.45 -13.75 15.57
CA LEU A 9 3.81 -12.42 15.11
C LEU A 9 2.54 -11.57 15.11
N GLU A 10 2.49 -10.56 15.98
CA GLU A 10 1.34 -9.66 16.10
C GLU A 10 1.68 -8.30 15.51
N ILE A 11 0.78 -7.78 14.66
CA ILE A 11 0.90 -6.46 14.06
C ILE A 11 -0.27 -5.63 14.57
N GLN A 12 0.02 -4.56 15.32
CA GLN A 12 -1.03 -3.67 15.81
C GLN A 12 -1.29 -2.57 14.77
N LEU A 13 -2.53 -2.50 14.28
CA LEU A 13 -2.95 -1.43 13.38
C LEU A 13 -3.28 -0.16 14.17
N PRO A 14 -3.02 1.04 13.63
CA PRO A 14 -3.42 2.28 14.27
C PRO A 14 -4.93 2.36 14.50
N ASN A 15 -5.36 2.82 15.69
CA ASN A 15 -6.79 2.96 16.03
C ASN A 15 -7.57 3.80 15.02
N TRP A 16 -6.94 4.83 14.44
CA TRP A 16 -7.59 5.70 13.47
C TRP A 16 -7.90 4.99 12.14
N LEU A 17 -7.21 3.89 11.82
CA LEU A 17 -7.28 3.24 10.52
C LEU A 17 -8.65 2.61 10.28
N SER A 18 -9.26 2.02 11.31
CA SER A 18 -10.60 1.42 11.23
C SER A 18 -11.68 2.47 11.00
N GLU A 19 -11.65 3.58 11.75
CA GLU A 19 -12.57 4.71 11.59
C GLU A 19 -12.42 5.35 10.20
N TYR A 20 -11.18 5.57 9.76
CA TYR A 20 -10.91 6.13 8.44
C TYR A 20 -11.40 5.20 7.33
N ARG A 21 -11.13 3.90 7.44
CA ARG A 21 -11.65 2.88 6.53
C ARG A 21 -13.19 2.90 6.47
N ALA A 22 -13.86 3.01 7.61
CA ALA A 22 -15.32 3.06 7.68
C ALA A 22 -15.92 4.33 7.06
N SER A 23 -15.12 5.40 6.93
CA SER A 23 -15.57 6.63 6.26
C SER A 23 -15.59 6.52 4.73
N TYR A 24 -14.95 5.50 4.15
CA TYR A 24 -14.89 5.32 2.71
C TYR A 24 -16.29 5.14 2.10
N GLN A 25 -16.60 5.94 1.10
CA GLN A 25 -17.78 5.78 0.27
C GLN A 25 -17.38 5.07 -1.03
N ILE A 26 -18.11 4.01 -1.36
CA ILE A 26 -17.89 3.22 -2.58
C ILE A 26 -17.93 4.16 -3.79
N SER A 27 -16.90 4.09 -4.63
CA SER A 27 -16.78 4.91 -5.84
C SER A 27 -16.14 4.13 -6.97
N GLU A 28 -16.77 4.19 -8.15
CA GLU A 28 -16.22 3.65 -9.39
C GLU A 28 -15.04 4.50 -9.91
N SER A 29 -14.94 5.78 -9.47
CA SER A 29 -13.87 6.68 -9.88
C SER A 29 -12.53 6.23 -9.32
N LEU A 30 -11.62 5.85 -10.22
CA LEU A 30 -10.26 5.45 -9.86
C LEU A 30 -9.52 6.58 -9.12
N SER A 31 -9.75 7.83 -9.55
CA SER A 31 -9.13 9.01 -8.92
C SER A 31 -9.63 9.25 -7.49
N GLU A 32 -10.92 9.03 -7.20
CA GLU A 32 -11.46 9.20 -5.85
C GLU A 32 -10.93 8.11 -4.90
N ARG A 33 -10.86 6.87 -5.39
CA ARG A 33 -10.23 5.76 -4.66
C ARG A 33 -8.75 6.03 -4.38
N MET A 34 -8.02 6.53 -5.36
CA MET A 34 -6.61 6.87 -5.18
C MET A 34 -6.42 8.04 -4.21
N LYS A 35 -7.26 9.08 -4.29
CA LYS A 35 -7.25 10.20 -3.32
C LYS A 35 -7.54 9.73 -1.90
N PHE A 36 -8.44 8.76 -1.71
CA PHE A 36 -8.68 8.14 -0.41
C PHE A 36 -7.42 7.42 0.11
N VAL A 37 -6.72 6.66 -0.73
CA VAL A 37 -5.46 6.00 -0.34
C VAL A 37 -4.36 7.03 -0.01
N ILE A 38 -4.18 8.07 -0.84
CA ILE A 38 -3.20 9.14 -0.58
C ILE A 38 -3.52 9.89 0.73
N ALA A 39 -4.79 10.16 1.01
CA ALA A 39 -5.19 10.80 2.25
C ALA A 39 -4.92 9.92 3.49
N ALA A 40 -5.00 8.58 3.36
CA ALA A 40 -4.56 7.67 4.41
C ALA A 40 -3.05 7.79 4.70
N SER A 41 -2.21 7.94 3.67
CA SER A 41 -0.76 8.09 3.87
C SER A 41 -0.43 9.42 4.56
N GLN A 42 -1.10 10.51 4.16
CA GLN A 42 -0.97 11.80 4.85
C GLN A 42 -1.45 11.73 6.32
N ARG A 43 -2.51 10.97 6.59
CA ARG A 43 -3.01 10.76 7.96
C ARG A 43 -2.06 9.93 8.79
N ASN A 44 -1.39 8.93 8.21
CA ASN A 44 -0.38 8.13 8.89
C ASN A 44 0.78 8.99 9.42
N ILE A 45 1.19 9.99 8.63
CA ILE A 45 2.16 11.02 9.07
C ILE A 45 1.55 11.87 10.19
N ASN A 46 0.36 12.45 9.97
CA ASN A 46 -0.24 13.41 10.91
C ASN A 46 -0.62 12.78 12.27
N LYS A 47 -0.73 11.45 12.33
CA LYS A 47 -1.01 10.70 13.55
C LYS A 47 0.26 10.11 14.18
N ASP A 48 1.43 10.39 13.59
CA ASP A 48 2.72 9.87 14.01
C ASP A 48 2.74 8.34 14.12
N THR A 49 2.04 7.66 13.21
CA THR A 49 1.91 6.19 13.21
C THR A 49 2.80 5.49 12.19
N GLY A 50 3.49 6.22 11.32
CA GLY A 50 4.52 5.65 10.45
C GLY A 50 4.86 6.51 9.23
N GLY A 51 5.41 5.86 8.19
CA GLY A 51 5.89 6.52 6.97
C GLY A 51 4.79 7.04 6.03
N PRO A 52 5.16 7.80 4.99
CA PRO A 52 4.24 8.52 4.10
C PRO A 52 3.58 7.64 3.03
N PHE A 53 3.31 6.36 3.34
CA PHE A 53 2.78 5.40 2.37
C PHE A 53 1.50 4.71 2.86
N ALA A 54 0.58 4.49 1.92
CA ALA A 54 -0.65 3.75 2.13
C ALA A 54 -1.01 2.97 0.86
N ALA A 55 -1.74 1.88 1.05
CA ALA A 55 -2.28 1.07 -0.04
C ALA A 55 -3.64 0.50 0.35
N GLY A 56 -4.52 0.27 -0.61
CA GLY A 56 -5.82 -0.34 -0.40
C GLY A 56 -6.12 -1.40 -1.45
N VAL A 57 -6.78 -2.48 -1.02
CA VAL A 57 -7.32 -3.49 -1.93
C VAL A 57 -8.79 -3.20 -2.18
N PHE A 58 -9.19 -3.11 -3.44
CA PHE A 58 -10.55 -2.80 -3.86
C PHE A 58 -11.09 -3.86 -4.82
N GLU A 59 -12.41 -4.02 -4.85
CA GLU A 59 -13.10 -4.66 -5.97
C GLU A 59 -12.97 -3.77 -7.21
N THR A 60 -12.62 -4.39 -8.35
CA THR A 60 -12.32 -3.70 -9.61
C THR A 60 -13.58 -3.09 -10.20
N GLU A 61 -14.70 -3.83 -10.15
CA GLU A 61 -15.96 -3.43 -10.76
C GLU A 61 -16.74 -2.44 -9.90
N SER A 62 -16.92 -2.74 -8.61
CA SER A 62 -17.77 -1.94 -7.72
C SER A 62 -17.04 -0.76 -7.08
N GLY A 63 -15.70 -0.80 -7.01
CA GLY A 63 -14.92 0.14 -6.23
C GLY A 63 -15.01 -0.06 -4.72
N LYS A 64 -15.58 -1.16 -4.23
CA LYS A 64 -15.68 -1.45 -2.80
C LYS A 64 -14.31 -1.73 -2.18
N LEU A 65 -14.04 -1.11 -1.03
CA LEU A 65 -12.80 -1.29 -0.27
C LEU A 65 -12.81 -2.60 0.54
N ILE A 66 -11.88 -3.50 0.22
CA ILE A 66 -11.66 -4.76 0.95
C ILE A 66 -10.70 -4.56 2.13
N SER A 67 -9.61 -3.83 1.96
CA SER A 67 -8.65 -3.59 3.05
C SER A 67 -7.85 -2.30 2.80
N LEU A 68 -7.32 -1.73 3.88
CA LEU A 68 -6.45 -0.55 3.83
C LEU A 68 -5.23 -0.82 4.73
N GLY A 69 -4.03 -0.65 4.17
CA GLY A 69 -2.76 -0.75 4.86
C GLY A 69 -2.00 0.58 4.80
N VAL A 70 -1.17 0.82 5.82
CA VAL A 70 -0.27 1.98 5.91
C VAL A 70 1.11 1.52 6.32
N ASN A 71 2.13 2.30 6.03
CA ASN A 71 3.48 1.94 6.44
C ASN A 71 3.67 2.02 7.97
N LEU A 72 4.09 0.93 8.60
CA LEU A 72 4.30 0.83 10.05
C LEU A 72 5.73 0.43 10.44
N VAL A 73 6.69 0.55 9.52
CA VAL A 73 8.05 0.03 9.71
C VAL A 73 8.70 0.55 10.98
N THR A 74 8.74 1.87 11.15
CA THR A 74 9.41 2.50 12.28
C THR A 74 8.59 2.46 13.57
N SER A 75 7.26 2.50 13.48
CA SER A 75 6.38 2.47 14.66
C SER A 75 6.28 1.09 15.29
N GLN A 76 6.50 0.02 14.52
CA GLN A 76 6.46 -1.37 14.99
C GLN A 76 7.83 -2.06 14.98
N GLY A 77 8.88 -1.40 14.47
CA GLY A 77 10.24 -1.96 14.42
C GLY A 77 10.38 -3.18 13.49
N LEU A 78 9.55 -3.27 12.44
CA LEU A 78 9.54 -4.40 11.51
C LEU A 78 9.63 -3.91 10.07
N SER A 79 10.77 -4.14 9.42
CA SER A 79 11.10 -3.62 8.08
C SER A 79 10.13 -4.05 6.97
N ILE A 80 9.44 -5.17 7.15
CA ILE A 80 8.51 -5.69 6.13
C ILE A 80 7.13 -5.03 6.16
N LEU A 81 6.83 -4.19 7.16
CA LEU A 81 5.49 -3.60 7.35
C LEU A 81 5.23 -2.39 6.43
N HIS A 82 5.44 -2.61 5.14
CA HIS A 82 5.09 -1.68 4.07
C HIS A 82 3.58 -1.67 3.85
N ALA A 83 3.07 -0.60 3.25
CA ALA A 83 1.65 -0.38 3.09
C ALA A 83 1.00 -1.46 2.21
N GLU A 84 1.65 -1.86 1.13
CA GLU A 84 1.18 -2.88 0.19
C GLU A 84 1.14 -4.26 0.84
N ILE A 85 2.16 -4.60 1.64
CA ILE A 85 2.22 -5.86 2.39
C ILE A 85 1.05 -5.93 3.38
N LEU A 86 0.81 -4.86 4.14
CA LEU A 86 -0.32 -4.82 5.07
C LEU A 86 -1.67 -4.86 4.35
N ALA A 87 -1.84 -4.09 3.27
CA ALA A 87 -3.10 -4.07 2.52
C ALA A 87 -3.44 -5.47 1.98
N ILE A 88 -2.48 -6.14 1.35
CA ILE A 88 -2.64 -7.51 0.85
C ILE A 88 -2.94 -8.49 1.98
N SER A 89 -2.15 -8.46 3.07
CA SER A 89 -2.30 -9.39 4.19
C SER A 89 -3.66 -9.23 4.87
N LEU A 90 -4.13 -8.00 5.05
CA LEU A 90 -5.44 -7.71 5.62
C LEU A 90 -6.59 -8.11 4.70
N ALA A 91 -6.42 -8.00 3.37
CA ALA A 91 -7.40 -8.52 2.41
C ALA A 91 -7.51 -10.05 2.51
N GLN A 92 -6.36 -10.73 2.56
CA GLN A 92 -6.31 -12.19 2.70
C GLN A 92 -6.95 -12.66 4.01
N GLN A 93 -6.68 -11.96 5.11
CA GLN A 93 -7.30 -12.24 6.41
C GLN A 93 -8.82 -12.02 6.36
N GLN A 94 -9.28 -10.90 5.79
CA GLN A 94 -10.70 -10.58 5.72
C GLN A 94 -11.49 -11.57 4.84
N LEU A 95 -10.88 -12.03 3.75
CA LEU A 95 -11.50 -12.98 2.82
C LEU A 95 -11.25 -14.44 3.21
N GLY A 96 -10.44 -14.71 4.24
CA GLY A 96 -10.11 -16.06 4.68
C GLY A 96 -9.35 -16.89 3.63
N SER A 97 -8.61 -16.23 2.73
CA SER A 97 -7.92 -16.88 1.62
C SER A 97 -6.58 -16.22 1.32
N TYR A 98 -5.53 -17.02 1.16
CA TYR A 98 -4.21 -16.54 0.70
C TYR A 98 -4.18 -16.28 -0.81
N GLU A 99 -5.13 -16.84 -1.57
CA GLU A 99 -5.21 -16.74 -3.03
C GLU A 99 -6.37 -15.80 -3.41
N LEU A 100 -6.10 -14.50 -3.44
CA LEU A 100 -7.12 -13.47 -3.69
C LEU A 100 -7.75 -13.59 -5.08
N ALA A 101 -7.07 -14.25 -6.03
CA ALA A 101 -7.58 -14.51 -7.37
C ALA A 101 -8.83 -15.40 -7.40
N LYS A 102 -9.08 -16.17 -6.33
CA LYS A 102 -10.28 -17.02 -6.16
C LYS A 102 -11.48 -16.29 -5.55
N SER A 103 -11.35 -15.00 -5.26
CA SER A 103 -12.45 -14.19 -4.77
C SER A 103 -13.56 -14.06 -5.83
N GLU A 104 -14.80 -13.86 -5.40
CA GLU A 104 -15.95 -13.70 -6.29
C GLU A 104 -15.79 -12.49 -7.24
N HIS A 105 -15.08 -11.45 -6.79
CA HIS A 105 -14.80 -10.23 -7.55
C HIS A 105 -13.32 -10.10 -7.86
N ARG A 106 -13.00 -9.46 -8.98
CA ARG A 106 -11.61 -9.14 -9.33
C ARG A 106 -11.10 -8.06 -8.39
N LEU A 107 -9.95 -8.30 -7.78
CA LEU A 107 -9.34 -7.36 -6.85
C LEU A 107 -8.19 -6.57 -7.46
N GLU A 108 -8.10 -5.29 -7.10
CA GLU A 108 -7.03 -4.37 -7.47
C GLU A 108 -6.34 -3.76 -6.24
N LEU A 109 -5.03 -3.54 -6.34
CA LEU A 109 -4.22 -2.87 -5.33
C LEU A 109 -3.95 -1.43 -5.77
N LEU A 110 -4.48 -0.45 -5.06
CA LEU A 110 -4.11 0.95 -5.21
C LEU A 110 -3.04 1.28 -4.19
N THR A 111 -1.91 1.85 -4.62
CA THR A 111 -0.80 2.25 -3.76
C THR A 111 -0.41 3.71 -3.98
N SER A 112 -0.13 4.44 -2.89
CA SER A 112 0.24 5.86 -2.93
C SER A 112 1.56 6.10 -3.67
N THR A 113 2.39 5.07 -3.84
CA THR A 113 3.68 5.10 -4.52
C THR A 113 3.91 3.78 -5.24
N GLU A 114 4.59 3.79 -6.38
CA GLU A 114 5.05 2.57 -7.05
C GLU A 114 5.73 1.62 -6.05
N PRO A 115 5.50 0.29 -6.15
CA PRO A 115 6.00 -0.63 -5.15
C PRO A 115 7.53 -0.77 -5.21
N CYS A 116 8.17 -0.89 -4.04
CA CYS A 116 9.57 -1.27 -3.91
C CYS A 116 9.80 -2.73 -4.33
N ALA A 117 11.06 -3.15 -4.47
CA ALA A 117 11.41 -4.51 -4.92
C ALA A 117 10.71 -5.62 -4.10
N MET A 118 10.59 -5.43 -2.78
CA MET A 118 9.89 -6.36 -1.88
C MET A 118 8.37 -6.40 -2.19
N CYS A 119 7.71 -5.25 -2.19
CA CYS A 119 6.27 -5.15 -2.44
C CYS A 119 5.92 -5.64 -3.85
N LEU A 120 6.76 -5.33 -4.83
CA LEU A 120 6.66 -5.81 -6.21
C LEU A 120 6.74 -7.34 -6.27
N GLY A 121 7.64 -7.94 -5.49
CA GLY A 121 7.75 -9.40 -5.36
C GLY A 121 6.50 -10.03 -4.75
N ALA A 122 5.84 -9.37 -3.80
CA ALA A 122 4.65 -9.88 -3.12
C ALA A 122 3.38 -9.88 -4.00
N ILE A 123 3.23 -8.90 -4.89
CA ILE A 123 2.03 -8.71 -5.71
C ILE A 123 1.65 -9.98 -6.50
N PRO A 124 2.53 -10.63 -7.29
CA PRO A 124 2.17 -11.83 -8.02
C PRO A 124 1.72 -13.02 -7.15
N TRP A 125 2.16 -13.10 -5.90
CA TRP A 125 1.79 -14.17 -4.98
C TRP A 125 0.44 -13.95 -4.32
N SER A 126 -0.03 -12.71 -4.28
CA SER A 126 -1.29 -12.35 -3.62
C SER A 126 -2.54 -12.78 -4.40
N GLY A 127 -2.47 -12.84 -5.73
CA GLY A 127 -3.64 -13.01 -6.60
C GLY A 127 -4.37 -11.72 -6.99
N ILE A 128 -3.76 -10.55 -6.76
CA ILE A 128 -4.25 -9.27 -7.28
C ILE A 128 -4.23 -9.25 -8.81
N HIS A 129 -5.26 -8.67 -9.43
CA HIS A 129 -5.43 -8.63 -10.87
C HIS A 129 -4.98 -7.32 -11.52
N ARG A 130 -4.94 -6.23 -10.74
CA ARG A 130 -4.53 -4.91 -11.21
C ARG A 130 -3.79 -4.16 -10.11
N VAL A 131 -2.72 -3.46 -10.47
CA VAL A 131 -1.98 -2.55 -9.59
C VAL A 131 -2.10 -1.14 -10.13
N VAL A 132 -2.47 -0.21 -9.27
CA VAL A 132 -2.59 1.20 -9.61
C VAL A 132 -1.69 2.01 -8.68
N CYS A 133 -0.79 2.80 -9.25
CA CYS A 133 0.18 3.58 -8.49
C CYS A 133 -0.05 5.08 -8.67
N ALA A 134 0.12 5.85 -7.59
CA ALA A 134 0.11 7.31 -7.65
C ALA A 134 1.51 7.91 -7.89
N ALA A 135 2.32 8.10 -6.84
CA ALA A 135 3.69 8.58 -7.01
C ALA A 135 4.58 7.54 -7.71
N THR A 136 5.59 7.99 -8.45
CA THR A 136 6.60 7.11 -9.06
C THR A 136 7.70 6.76 -8.06
N GLY A 137 8.48 5.72 -8.33
CA GLY A 137 9.61 5.39 -7.47
C GLY A 137 10.67 6.49 -7.41
N LYS A 138 10.85 7.22 -8.53
CA LYS A 138 11.72 8.42 -8.56
C LYS A 138 11.25 9.51 -7.61
N ASP A 139 9.94 9.62 -7.37
CA ASP A 139 9.42 10.61 -6.43
C ASP A 139 9.71 10.21 -4.97
N ALA A 140 9.74 8.92 -4.66
CA ALA A 140 10.15 8.42 -3.35
C ALA A 140 11.68 8.52 -3.14
N GLU A 141 12.46 8.15 -4.15
CA GLU A 141 13.93 8.29 -4.16
C GLU A 141 14.35 9.76 -4.01
N ALA A 142 13.62 10.69 -4.61
CA ALA A 142 13.90 12.13 -4.50
C ALA A 142 13.81 12.66 -3.06
N ILE A 143 13.07 11.99 -2.17
CA ILE A 143 13.00 12.33 -0.74
C ILE A 143 13.83 11.37 0.13
N GLY A 144 14.61 10.46 -0.47
CA GLY A 144 15.60 9.63 0.20
C GLY A 144 15.19 8.18 0.49
N PHE A 145 13.98 7.74 0.13
CA PHE A 145 13.61 6.32 0.27
C PHE A 145 14.31 5.47 -0.80
N ASP A 146 14.65 4.23 -0.46
CA ASP A 146 15.22 3.26 -1.41
C ASP A 146 14.13 2.33 -1.96
N GLU A 147 14.04 2.25 -3.28
CA GLU A 147 13.12 1.39 -4.00
C GLU A 147 13.66 -0.04 -4.19
N GLY A 148 14.95 -0.26 -3.90
CA GLY A 148 15.68 -1.50 -4.11
C GLY A 148 15.96 -1.82 -5.58
N ASP A 149 16.56 -2.98 -5.83
CA ASP A 149 16.92 -3.45 -7.18
C ASP A 149 15.69 -3.96 -7.96
N LYS A 150 14.84 -3.03 -8.40
CA LYS A 150 13.66 -3.33 -9.20
C LYS A 150 14.06 -3.63 -10.64
N PRO A 151 13.49 -4.69 -11.27
CA PRO A 151 13.69 -4.91 -12.70
C PRO A 151 13.24 -3.68 -13.52
N ASN A 152 14.08 -3.22 -14.45
CA ASN A 152 13.78 -2.05 -15.29
C ASN A 152 12.41 -2.12 -15.99
N ALA A 153 12.00 -3.32 -16.40
CA ALA A 153 10.72 -3.58 -17.06
C ALA A 153 9.67 -4.20 -16.13
N TRP A 154 9.64 -3.83 -14.84
CA TRP A 154 8.76 -4.44 -13.84
C TRP A 154 7.27 -4.40 -14.24
N LYS A 155 6.79 -3.32 -14.86
CA LYS A 155 5.40 -3.18 -15.34
C LYS A 155 5.05 -4.31 -16.32
N ALA A 156 5.87 -4.46 -17.36
CA ALA A 156 5.75 -5.55 -18.33
C ALA A 156 5.91 -6.94 -17.66
N GLY A 157 6.70 -7.03 -16.60
CA GLY A 157 6.83 -8.25 -15.78
C GLY A 157 5.52 -8.66 -15.11
N LEU A 158 4.76 -7.70 -14.56
CA LEU A 158 3.43 -7.93 -14.00
C LEU A 158 2.39 -8.22 -15.08
N GLU A 159 2.40 -7.49 -16.19
CA GLU A 159 1.46 -7.69 -17.30
C GLU A 159 1.60 -9.08 -17.94
N LYS A 160 2.83 -9.61 -18.07
CA LYS A 160 3.07 -11.00 -18.51
C LYS A 160 2.43 -12.04 -17.59
N ARG A 161 2.22 -11.69 -16.32
CA ARG A 161 1.51 -12.51 -15.34
C ARG A 161 0.00 -12.20 -15.30
N LYS A 162 -0.50 -11.46 -16.28
CA LYS A 162 -1.90 -11.00 -16.40
C LYS A 162 -2.35 -10.08 -15.27
N ILE A 163 -1.40 -9.32 -14.71
CA ILE A 163 -1.66 -8.28 -13.71
C ILE A 163 -1.55 -6.94 -14.42
N GLU A 164 -2.68 -6.25 -14.57
CA GLU A 164 -2.73 -4.93 -15.21
C GLU A 164 -1.99 -3.89 -14.36
N VAL A 165 -1.31 -2.93 -14.99
CA VAL A 165 -0.58 -1.87 -14.29
C VAL A 165 -1.02 -0.50 -14.81
N ILE A 166 -1.45 0.36 -13.89
CA ILE A 166 -1.75 1.78 -14.15
C ILE A 166 -0.85 2.60 -13.24
N THR A 167 -0.17 3.63 -13.75
CA THR A 167 0.73 4.48 -12.95
C THR A 167 0.35 5.93 -13.05
N GLU A 168 0.83 6.73 -12.10
CA GLU A 168 0.73 8.19 -12.09
C GLU A 168 -0.70 8.74 -11.89
N VAL A 169 -1.59 7.96 -11.28
CA VAL A 169 -2.94 8.41 -10.90
C VAL A 169 -2.86 9.35 -9.70
N CYS A 170 -3.29 10.61 -9.82
CA CYS A 170 -3.18 11.61 -8.74
C CYS A 170 -1.73 11.76 -8.23
N ARG A 171 -0.75 11.70 -9.15
CA ARG A 171 0.67 11.76 -8.83
C ARG A 171 1.04 13.04 -8.08
N ASP A 172 0.53 14.20 -8.49
CA ASP A 172 0.87 15.48 -7.89
C ASP A 172 0.43 15.54 -6.42
N GLU A 173 -0.76 15.04 -6.11
CA GLU A 173 -1.25 14.93 -4.74
C GLU A 173 -0.37 13.97 -3.91
N ALA A 174 0.01 12.82 -4.45
CA ALA A 174 0.89 11.87 -3.75
C ALA A 174 2.29 12.44 -3.51
N LYS A 175 2.87 13.12 -4.51
CA LYS A 175 4.15 13.82 -4.39
C LYS A 175 4.12 14.90 -3.32
N ALA A 176 3.01 15.63 -3.20
CA ALA A 176 2.85 16.65 -2.17
C ALA A 176 2.94 16.04 -0.75
N VAL A 177 2.38 14.85 -0.54
CA VAL A 177 2.48 14.11 0.74
C VAL A 177 3.93 13.69 1.02
N LEU A 178 4.64 13.13 0.02
CA LEU A 178 6.05 12.75 0.15
C LEU A 178 6.92 13.97 0.53
N ASN A 179 6.78 15.09 -0.18
CA ASN A 179 7.53 16.32 0.11
C ASN A 179 7.18 16.89 1.50
N SER A 180 5.91 16.81 1.92
CA SER A 180 5.46 17.24 3.25
C SER A 180 6.15 16.42 4.37
N TYR A 181 6.31 15.10 4.16
CA TYR A 181 7.04 14.24 5.09
C TYR A 181 8.52 14.62 5.20
N ALA A 182 9.19 14.79 4.06
CA ALA A 182 10.59 15.16 4.00
C ALA A 182 10.86 16.50 4.71
N ASN A 183 10.02 17.50 4.45
CA ASN A 183 10.15 18.83 5.04
C ASN A 183 9.92 18.87 6.56
N LYS A 184 9.23 17.87 7.12
CA LYS A 184 9.03 17.71 8.57
C LYS A 184 10.15 16.90 9.24
N ASN A 185 11.25 16.64 8.55
CA ASN A 185 12.32 15.73 8.99
C ASN A 185 11.80 14.33 9.35
N GLY A 186 10.88 13.81 8.55
CA GLY A 186 10.42 12.43 8.68
C GLY A 186 11.58 11.45 8.63
N HIS A 187 11.51 10.39 9.43
CA HIS A 187 12.57 9.37 9.50
C HIS A 187 12.58 8.53 8.22
N ILE A 188 13.58 8.76 7.38
CA ILE A 188 13.90 7.91 6.21
C ILE A 188 14.67 6.68 6.71
N TYR A 189 14.31 5.49 6.25
CA TYR A 189 14.88 4.21 6.67
C TYR A 189 15.06 3.26 5.49
#